data_AF-A0A8B9V6P4-F1
#
_entry.id   AF-A0A8B9V6P4-F1
#
_cell.length_a   1.000
_cell.length_b   1.000
_cell.length_c   1.000
_cell.angle_alpha   90.00
_cell.angle_beta   90.00
_cell.angle_gamma   90.00
#
_symmetry.space_group_name_H-M   'P 1'
#
loop_
_entity.id
_entity.type
_entity.pdbx_description
1 polymer ?
#
loop_
_entity_poly.entity_id
_entity_poly.type
_entity_poly.pdbx_seq_one_letter_code
_entity_poly.pdbx_strand_id
1 'polypeptide(L)' 'MALRDAPSSCPALWRSLRCPAAELRLDLVLSSGQTFRWPTACA' A
#
# COMPACT_ATOMS: atom_id res chain seq x y z
N MET A 1 -0.50 10.28 -4.51
CA MET A 1 0.38 9.72 -3.47
C MET A 1 0.75 8.32 -3.94
N ALA A 2 1.99 8.14 -4.40
CA ALA A 2 2.41 6.89 -5.02
C ALA A 2 2.31 5.74 -4.00
N LEU A 3 1.60 4.66 -4.37
CA LEU A 3 1.75 3.38 -3.68
C LEU A 3 3.24 3.08 -3.68
N ARG A 4 3.87 3.14 -2.50
CA ARG A 4 5.33 3.06 -2.38
C ARG A 4 5.79 1.87 -3.22
N ASP A 5 6.64 2.15 -4.22
CA ASP A 5 7.44 1.11 -4.86
C ASP A 5 8.01 0.19 -3.79
N ALA A 6 8.19 -1.09 -4.13
CA ALA A 6 8.77 -2.07 -3.23
C ALA A 6 9.91 -1.41 -2.43
N PRO A 7 9.80 -1.34 -1.10
CA PRO A 7 10.66 -0.46 -0.33
C PRO A 7 12.12 -0.82 -0.61
N SER A 8 12.86 0.19 -1.06
CA SER A 8 14.27 0.05 -1.40
C SER A 8 15.11 -0.34 -0.18
N SER A 9 14.62 -0.02 1.02
CA SER A 9 15.22 -0.44 2.28
C SER A 9 14.73 -1.83 2.70
N CYS A 10 15.69 -2.72 2.96
CA CYS A 10 15.49 -4.09 3.44
C CYS A 10 14.56 -4.96 2.55
N PRO A 11 14.83 -5.12 1.23
CA PRO A 11 13.97 -5.90 0.33
C PRO A 11 13.78 -7.36 0.78
N ALA A 12 14.75 -7.92 1.51
CA ALA A 12 14.67 -9.28 2.06
C ALA A 12 13.55 -9.49 3.10
N LEU A 13 13.01 -8.42 3.70
CA LEU A 13 11.89 -8.50 4.64
C LEU A 13 10.52 -8.50 3.95
N TRP A 14 10.49 -8.35 2.62
CA TRP A 14 9.25 -8.20 1.86
C TRP A 14 8.94 -9.46 1.07
N ARG A 15 7.64 -9.70 0.88
CA ARG A 15 7.12 -10.74 0.00
C ARG A 15 6.08 -10.12 -0.93
N SER A 16 6.11 -10.52 -2.19
CA SER A 16 5.13 -10.09 -3.19
C SER A 16 3.91 -10.99 -3.23
N LEU A 17 2.74 -10.38 -3.43
CA LEU A 17 1.51 -11.07 -3.81
C LEU A 17 1.15 -10.65 -5.24
N ARG A 18 0.66 -11.60 -6.05
CA ARG A 18 0.16 -11.28 -7.39
C ARG A 18 -1.17 -10.55 -7.25
N CYS A 19 -1.17 -9.26 -7.57
CA CYS A 19 -2.36 -8.43 -7.50
C CYS A 19 -2.31 -7.39 -8.64
N PRO A 20 -3.24 -7.45 -9.61
CA PRO A 20 -3.39 -6.42 -10.64
C PRO A 20 -3.74 -5.08 -10.00
N ALA A 21 -3.15 -3.98 -10.49
CA ALA A 21 -3.46 -2.64 -9.99
C ALA A 21 -4.93 -2.22 -10.20
N ALA A 22 -5.60 -2.81 -11.21
CA ALA A 22 -7.04 -2.62 -11.43
C ALA A 22 -7.91 -3.26 -10.34
N GLU A 23 -7.38 -4.26 -9.63
CA GLU A 23 -8.11 -5.03 -8.62
C GLU A 23 -7.99 -4.40 -7.23
N LEU A 24 -6.81 -3.85 -6.88
CA LEU A 24 -6.59 -3.25 -5.57
C LEU A 24 -5.79 -1.95 -5.63
N ARG A 25 -6.42 -0.89 -5.09
CA ARG A 25 -5.83 0.44 -4.89
C ARG A 25 -5.84 0.80 -3.41
N LEU A 26 -4.71 0.56 -2.74
CA LEU A 26 -4.60 0.77 -1.28
C LEU A 26 -4.79 2.24 -0.88
N ASP A 27 -4.41 3.18 -1.74
CA ASP A 27 -4.65 4.61 -1.54
C ASP A 27 -6.15 4.91 -1.40
N LEU A 28 -6.98 4.34 -2.28
CA LEU A 28 -8.42 4.53 -2.24
C LEU A 28 -9.08 3.75 -1.10
N VAL A 29 -8.74 2.48 -0.94
CA VAL A 29 -9.42 1.59 0.02
C VAL A 29 -9.10 1.97 1.47
N LEU A 30 -7.82 2.24 1.77
CA LEU A 30 -7.41 2.53 3.15
C LEU A 30 -7.84 3.92 3.61
N SER A 31 -8.02 4.89 2.70
CA SER A 31 -8.48 6.24 3.04
C SER A 31 -10.00 6.42 2.98
N SER A 32 -10.77 5.44 2.47
CA SER A 32 -12.21 5.61 2.26
C SER A 32 -13.07 5.47 3.52
N GLY A 33 -12.48 5.41 4.71
CA GLY A 33 -13.20 5.22 5.97
C GLY A 33 -13.76 3.81 6.18
N GLN A 34 -13.40 2.83 5.34
CA GLN A 34 -13.71 1.41 5.57
C GLN A 34 -12.92 0.85 6.77
N THR A 35 -11.75 1.43 7.02
CA THR A 35 -10.86 1.06 8.12
C THR A 35 -10.12 2.30 8.61
N PHE A 36 -9.87 2.37 9.92
CA PHE A 36 -9.26 3.52 10.58
C PHE A 36 -7.89 3.20 11.20
N ARG A 37 -7.41 1.96 11.07
CA ARG A 37 -6.16 1.51 11.71
C ARG A 37 -4.93 1.72 10.84
N TRP A 38 -5.12 2.08 9.57
CA TRP A 38 -4.03 2.24 8.64
C TRP A 38 -3.65 3.71 8.55
N PRO A 39 -2.46 4.10 9.03
CA PRO A 39 -1.97 5.45 8.81
C PRO A 39 -1.69 5.59 7.31
N THR A 40 -2.35 6.53 6.66
CA THR A 40 -1.85 7.03 5.37
C THR A 40 -0.47 7.60 5.65
N ALA A 41 0.55 7.14 4.93
CA ALA A 41 1.91 7.65 5.11
C ALA A 41 1.89 9.18 5.19
N CYS A 42 2.57 9.78 6.17
CA CYS A 42 2.68 11.24 6.24
C CYS A 42 3.18 11.78 4.89
N ALA A 43 2.61 12.91 4.47
CA ALA A 43 2.99 13.65 3.27
C ALA A 43 4.51 13.90 3.22
#